data_AF-A0A3A8INA6-F1
#
_entry.id   AF-A0A3A8INA6-F1
#
_cell.length_a   1.000
_cell.length_b   1.000
_cell.length_c   1.000
_cell.angle_alpha   90.00
_cell.angle_beta   90.00
_cell.angle_gamma   90.00
#
_symmetry.space_group_name_H-M   'P 1'
#
loop_
_entity.id
_entity.type
_entity.pdbx_description
1 polymer ?
#
loop_
_entity_poly.entity_id
_entity_poly.type
_entity_poly.pdbx_seq_one_letter_code
_entity_poly.pdbx_strand_id
1 'polypeptide(L)'
;VLGGGPGAAILLQRANTATPPPGPGKWGPAEESMSARARRYQEQISGHSADEAYWVGGVGRNSGGVKFDGFSDGVLREAKGPGYAKFFEGLEPKQWFKNSGAQGLIEQARRQAEKVRGMGISVRWHVAEKSAVDAFRELFKRARVDVVEIVHTPAL
;
A
#
# COMPACT_ATOMS: atom_id res chain seq x y z
N VAL A 1 -34.88 -35.38 44.63
CA VAL A 1 -35.04 -33.98 44.19
C VAL A 1 -33.76 -33.24 44.54
N LEU A 2 -33.07 -32.74 43.50
CA LEU A 2 -31.97 -31.73 43.48
C LEU A 2 -30.64 -32.18 44.14
N GLY A 3 -29.52 -32.40 43.44
CA GLY A 3 -29.04 -31.79 42.20
C GLY A 3 -27.99 -30.73 42.55
N GLY A 4 -26.76 -31.17 42.82
CA GLY A 4 -25.64 -30.30 43.21
C GLY A 4 -24.94 -29.67 42.00
N GLY A 5 -24.52 -28.42 42.17
CA GLY A 5 -23.61 -27.73 41.26
C GLY A 5 -23.13 -26.41 41.88
N PRO A 6 -21.82 -26.24 42.14
CA PRO A 6 -21.27 -24.95 42.52
C PRO A 6 -21.12 -24.08 41.26
N GLY A 7 -21.83 -22.94 41.25
CA GLY A 7 -21.73 -21.94 40.18
C GLY A 7 -20.39 -21.22 40.23
N ALA A 8 -19.54 -21.48 39.24
CA ALA A 8 -18.39 -20.64 38.93
C ALA A 8 -18.87 -19.34 38.29
N ALA A 9 -18.74 -18.22 39.01
CA ALA A 9 -18.94 -16.90 38.47
C ALA A 9 -17.78 -16.55 37.52
N ILE A 10 -18.01 -16.63 36.22
CA ILE A 10 -17.08 -16.10 35.20
C ILE A 10 -17.29 -14.59 35.11
N LEU A 11 -16.38 -13.82 35.70
CA LEU A 11 -16.24 -12.39 35.47
C LEU A 11 -15.64 -12.18 34.07
N LEU A 12 -16.48 -12.08 33.04
CA LEU A 12 -16.09 -11.61 31.73
C LEU A 12 -15.73 -10.12 31.81
N GLN A 13 -14.44 -9.83 31.99
CA GLN A 13 -13.88 -8.53 31.64
C GLN A 13 -14.10 -8.30 30.15
N ARG A 14 -15.09 -7.46 29.82
CA ARG A 14 -15.23 -6.89 28.48
C ARG A 14 -14.03 -5.99 28.24
N ALA A 15 -12.99 -6.54 27.60
CA ALA A 15 -12.04 -5.72 26.88
C ALA A 15 -12.84 -5.00 25.78
N ASN A 16 -13.12 -3.71 25.98
CA ASN A 16 -13.54 -2.82 24.90
C ASN A 16 -12.35 -2.72 23.93
N THR A 17 -12.19 -3.71 23.06
CA THR A 17 -11.38 -3.56 21.85
C THR A 17 -12.16 -2.60 20.98
N ALA A 18 -11.88 -1.30 21.11
CA ALA A 18 -12.36 -0.31 20.17
C ALA A 18 -11.98 -0.79 18.77
N THR A 19 -12.97 -1.15 17.95
CA THR A 19 -12.74 -1.40 16.53
C THR A 19 -11.99 -0.18 15.99
N PRO A 20 -10.80 -0.35 15.36
CA PRO A 20 -10.12 0.76 14.74
C PRO A 20 -11.13 1.51 13.86
N PRO A 21 -11.16 2.84 13.89
CA PRO A 21 -12.05 3.58 13.01
C PRO A 21 -11.85 3.07 11.58
N PRO A 22 -12.95 2.83 10.82
CA PRO A 22 -12.82 2.32 9.47
C PRO A 22 -11.89 3.24 8.68
N GLY A 23 -10.94 2.64 7.97
CA GLY A 23 -9.97 3.39 7.16
C GLY A 23 -10.64 4.25 6.08
N PRO A 24 -9.86 5.07 5.36
CA PRO A 24 -10.38 6.07 4.42
C PRO A 24 -11.03 5.50 3.15
N GLY A 25 -10.99 4.19 2.99
CA GLY A 25 -11.34 3.49 1.76
C GLY A 25 -12.01 2.14 2.01
N LYS A 26 -12.19 1.40 0.90
CA LYS A 26 -12.82 0.09 0.89
C LYS A 26 -12.01 -0.86 0.01
N TRP A 27 -11.93 -2.12 0.42
CA TRP A 27 -11.44 -3.18 -0.45
C TRP A 27 -12.42 -3.38 -1.61
N GLY A 28 -11.86 -3.65 -2.78
CA GLY A 28 -12.61 -3.94 -4.00
C GLY A 28 -11.71 -4.57 -5.05
N PRO A 29 -12.29 -5.08 -6.14
CA PRO A 29 -11.54 -5.79 -7.17
C PRO A 29 -10.48 -4.88 -7.82
N ALA A 30 -9.35 -5.48 -8.17
CA ALA A 30 -8.27 -4.87 -8.94
C ALA A 30 -7.92 -5.79 -10.11
N GLU A 31 -8.08 -5.28 -11.33
CA GLU A 31 -7.69 -5.99 -12.55
C GLU A 31 -6.29 -5.53 -12.97
N GLU A 32 -5.27 -6.27 -12.53
CA GLU A 32 -3.88 -5.94 -12.83
C GLU A 32 -3.16 -7.09 -13.51
N SER A 33 -2.53 -6.79 -14.65
CA SER A 33 -1.61 -7.71 -15.30
C SER A 33 -0.23 -7.58 -14.64
N MET A 34 0.17 -8.62 -13.92
CA MET A 34 1.44 -8.65 -13.21
C MET A 34 2.04 -10.05 -13.14
N SER A 35 3.38 -10.11 -13.10
CA SER A 35 4.12 -11.36 -12.95
C SER A 35 3.85 -12.03 -11.60
N ALA A 36 3.93 -13.36 -11.52
CA ALA A 36 3.72 -14.11 -10.27
C ALA A 36 4.59 -13.61 -9.10
N ARG A 37 5.85 -13.22 -9.37
CA ARG A 37 6.74 -12.63 -8.35
C ARG A 37 6.24 -11.28 -7.82
N ALA A 38 5.62 -10.46 -8.67
CA ALA A 38 5.07 -9.17 -8.28
C ALA A 38 3.78 -9.36 -7.47
N ARG A 39 2.93 -10.32 -7.87
CA ARG A 39 1.72 -10.71 -7.12
C ARG A 39 2.04 -11.11 -5.68
N ARG A 40 2.99 -12.03 -5.50
CA ARG A 40 3.42 -12.46 -4.15
C ARG A 40 3.95 -11.31 -3.30
N TYR A 41 4.72 -10.42 -3.91
CA TYR A 41 5.24 -9.26 -3.20
C TYR A 41 4.11 -8.29 -2.81
N GLN A 42 3.13 -8.06 -3.68
CA GLN A 42 1.96 -7.26 -3.33
C GLN A 42 1.20 -7.87 -2.16
N GLU A 43 0.91 -9.17 -2.21
CA GLU A 43 0.24 -9.92 -1.13
C GLU A 43 1.02 -9.85 0.20
N GLN A 44 2.36 -9.92 0.13
CA GLN A 44 3.22 -9.74 1.30
C GLN A 44 3.06 -8.35 1.95
N ILE A 45 3.02 -7.29 1.13
CA ILE A 45 2.95 -5.91 1.64
C ILE A 45 1.54 -5.54 2.10
N SER A 46 0.52 -6.02 1.39
CA SER A 46 -0.88 -5.70 1.63
C SER A 46 -1.55 -6.57 2.68
N GLY A 47 -1.13 -7.84 2.81
CA GLY A 47 -1.87 -8.86 3.55
C GLY A 47 -3.18 -9.31 2.89
N HIS A 48 -3.38 -8.95 1.61
CA HIS A 48 -4.59 -9.19 0.83
C HIS A 48 -4.25 -9.82 -0.52
N SER A 49 -5.22 -10.48 -1.16
CA SER A 49 -5.07 -11.01 -2.52
C SER A 49 -4.60 -9.91 -3.48
N ALA A 50 -3.69 -10.24 -4.41
CA ALA A 50 -3.29 -9.31 -5.46
C ALA A 50 -4.43 -8.98 -6.46
N ASP A 51 -5.56 -9.68 -6.39
CA ASP A 51 -6.79 -9.36 -7.16
C ASP A 51 -7.70 -8.36 -6.45
N GLU A 52 -7.31 -7.89 -5.27
CA GLU A 52 -7.97 -6.83 -4.52
C GLU A 52 -7.06 -5.62 -4.40
N ALA A 53 -7.68 -4.46 -4.24
CA ALA A 53 -6.98 -3.25 -3.85
C ALA A 53 -7.82 -2.41 -2.89
N TYR A 54 -7.14 -1.55 -2.16
CA TYR A 54 -7.75 -0.60 -1.25
C TYR A 54 -8.06 0.71 -1.98
N TRP A 55 -9.34 1.03 -2.12
CA TRP A 55 -9.82 2.16 -2.90
C TRP A 55 -10.25 3.33 -2.01
N VAL A 56 -9.67 4.52 -2.24
CA VAL A 56 -10.01 5.74 -1.51
C VAL A 56 -10.78 6.71 -2.41
N GLY A 57 -11.92 7.21 -1.91
CA GLY A 57 -12.78 8.16 -2.62
C GLY A 57 -13.70 7.53 -3.68
N GLY A 58 -14.10 6.27 -3.49
CA GLY A 58 -14.93 5.49 -4.43
C GLY A 58 -14.23 4.20 -4.87
N VAL A 59 -14.99 3.14 -5.19
CA VAL A 59 -14.43 1.87 -5.71
C VAL A 59 -14.42 1.92 -7.23
N GLY A 60 -13.26 1.64 -7.82
CA GLY A 60 -13.05 1.69 -9.27
C GLY A 60 -12.73 3.09 -9.82
N ARG A 61 -12.08 3.14 -10.98
CA ARG A 61 -11.60 4.41 -11.57
C ARG A 61 -12.74 5.35 -11.99
N ASN A 62 -13.88 4.78 -12.38
CA ASN A 62 -15.06 5.54 -12.82
C ASN A 62 -15.81 6.24 -11.67
N SER A 63 -15.47 5.94 -10.41
CA SER A 63 -16.05 6.60 -9.23
C SER A 63 -15.15 7.70 -8.65
N GLY A 64 -14.02 8.02 -9.30
CA GLY A 64 -13.01 8.93 -8.75
C GLY A 64 -12.09 8.28 -7.71
N GLY A 65 -12.19 6.96 -7.55
CA GLY A 65 -11.36 6.16 -6.66
C GLY A 65 -9.89 6.16 -7.05
N VAL A 66 -9.01 6.29 -6.04
CA VAL A 66 -7.57 6.06 -6.20
C VAL A 66 -7.18 4.76 -5.49
N LYS A 67 -6.42 3.95 -6.21
CA LYS A 67 -5.97 2.63 -5.77
C LYS A 67 -4.72 2.72 -4.90
N PHE A 68 -4.71 1.89 -3.87
CA PHE A 68 -3.55 1.52 -3.05
C PHE A 68 -3.55 0.01 -2.92
N ASP A 69 -2.38 -0.60 -2.75
CA ASP A 69 -2.29 -2.05 -2.65
C ASP A 69 -2.71 -2.54 -1.27
N GLY A 70 -2.62 -1.70 -0.23
CA GLY A 70 -3.22 -2.02 1.06
C GLY A 70 -3.35 -0.84 2.02
N PHE A 71 -3.92 -1.13 3.19
CA PHE A 71 -4.09 -0.19 4.29
C PHE A 71 -3.97 -0.91 5.62
N SER A 72 -3.02 -0.46 6.46
CA SER A 72 -2.85 -0.97 7.83
C SER A 72 -2.19 0.11 8.68
N ASP A 73 -2.53 0.14 9.98
CA ASP A 73 -1.91 1.03 10.97
C ASP A 73 -1.99 2.53 10.59
N GLY A 74 -3.09 2.93 9.94
CA GLY A 74 -3.28 4.31 9.48
C GLY A 74 -2.41 4.72 8.28
N VAL A 75 -1.77 3.75 7.61
CA VAL A 75 -0.88 4.00 6.46
C VAL A 75 -1.40 3.27 5.23
N LEU A 76 -1.51 4.02 4.12
CA LEU A 76 -1.79 3.47 2.80
C LEU A 76 -0.49 2.96 2.18
N ARG A 77 -0.53 1.74 1.64
CA ARG A 77 0.64 1.00 1.16
C ARG A 77 0.60 0.81 -0.34
N GLU A 78 1.76 0.93 -0.96
CA GLU A 78 2.02 0.59 -2.36
C GLU A 78 3.17 -0.40 -2.43
N ALA A 79 3.05 -1.44 -3.26
CA ALA A 79 4.02 -2.50 -3.43
C ALA A 79 4.73 -2.37 -4.78
N LYS A 80 6.05 -2.18 -4.74
CA LYS A 80 6.92 -2.22 -5.92
C LYS A 80 7.84 -3.43 -5.83
N GLY A 81 7.35 -4.55 -6.36
CA GLY A 81 8.03 -5.83 -6.31
C GLY A 81 9.34 -5.89 -7.11
N PRO A 82 10.04 -7.02 -7.08
CA PRO A 82 11.38 -7.14 -7.68
C PRO A 82 11.42 -6.81 -9.18
N GLY A 83 12.55 -6.24 -9.62
CA GLY A 83 12.89 -5.97 -11.01
C GLY A 83 12.69 -4.52 -11.46
N TYR A 84 12.56 -3.57 -10.54
CA TYR A 84 12.64 -2.15 -10.85
C TYR A 84 14.08 -1.66 -11.00
N ALA A 85 15.05 -2.25 -10.29
CA ALA A 85 16.45 -1.81 -10.33
C ALA A 85 17.02 -1.79 -11.76
N LYS A 86 16.62 -2.75 -12.60
CA LYS A 86 17.08 -2.85 -14.01
C LYS A 86 16.65 -1.67 -14.90
N PHE A 87 15.68 -0.88 -14.47
CA PHE A 87 15.15 0.29 -15.18
C PHE A 87 15.94 1.57 -14.92
N PHE A 88 16.93 1.52 -14.03
CA PHE A 88 17.76 2.65 -13.65
C PHE A 88 19.23 2.38 -13.95
N GLU A 89 19.97 3.46 -14.19
CA GLU A 89 21.42 3.52 -14.26
C GLU A 89 21.89 4.41 -13.11
N GLY A 90 22.30 3.79 -12.00
CA GLY A 90 22.47 4.48 -10.73
C GLY A 90 21.12 5.03 -10.23
N LEU A 91 21.03 6.35 -10.08
CA LEU A 91 19.79 7.04 -9.67
C LEU A 91 18.96 7.53 -10.86
N GLU A 92 19.47 7.45 -12.08
CA GLU A 92 18.81 7.95 -13.27
C GLU A 92 17.92 6.88 -13.91
N PRO A 93 16.67 7.20 -14.28
CA PRO A 93 15.90 6.35 -15.17
C PRO A 93 16.64 6.14 -16.49
N LYS A 94 16.68 4.89 -16.99
CA LYS A 94 17.16 4.61 -18.35
C LYS A 94 16.37 5.41 -19.37
N GLN A 95 17.02 5.81 -20.47
CA GLN A 95 16.42 6.71 -21.46
C GLN A 95 15.05 6.23 -21.97
N TRP A 96 14.91 4.92 -22.24
CA TRP A 96 13.65 4.32 -22.71
C TRP A 96 12.56 4.20 -21.61
N PHE A 97 12.94 4.29 -20.34
CA PHE A 97 12.04 4.22 -19.18
C PHE A 97 11.61 5.60 -18.67
N LYS A 98 12.44 6.62 -18.93
CA LYS A 98 12.29 7.99 -18.40
C LYS A 98 10.92 8.61 -18.70
N ASN A 99 10.48 8.60 -19.95
CA ASN A 99 9.24 9.25 -20.39
C ASN A 99 8.00 8.33 -20.35
N SER A 100 8.15 7.13 -19.78
CA SER A 100 7.07 6.13 -19.70
C SER A 100 6.91 5.65 -18.27
N GLY A 101 7.67 4.62 -17.86
CA GLY A 101 7.53 4.03 -16.54
C GLY A 101 7.94 4.97 -15.40
N ALA A 102 9.03 5.74 -15.53
CA ALA A 102 9.42 6.69 -14.48
C ALA A 102 8.39 7.81 -14.32
N GLN A 103 7.87 8.34 -15.44
CA GLN A 103 6.77 9.31 -15.44
C GLN A 103 5.51 8.71 -14.80
N GLY A 104 5.17 7.45 -15.10
CA GLY A 104 4.04 6.74 -14.51
C GLY A 104 4.17 6.56 -12.99
N LEU A 105 5.38 6.31 -12.47
CA LEU A 105 5.64 6.24 -11.03
C LEU A 105 5.36 7.60 -10.35
N ILE A 106 5.82 8.70 -10.97
CA ILE A 106 5.57 10.06 -10.48
C ILE A 106 4.07 10.36 -10.47
N GLU A 107 3.37 10.08 -11.58
CA GLU A 107 1.93 10.34 -11.71
C GLU A 107 1.10 9.52 -10.73
N GLN A 108 1.48 8.27 -10.48
CA GLN A 108 0.84 7.44 -9.47
C GLN A 108 1.02 8.04 -8.07
N ALA A 109 2.26 8.38 -7.70
CA ALA A 109 2.55 8.96 -6.39
C ALA A 109 1.84 10.30 -6.18
N ARG A 110 1.77 11.16 -7.20
CA ARG A 110 1.01 12.41 -7.17
C ARG A 110 -0.49 12.18 -6.95
N ARG A 111 -1.12 11.28 -7.71
CA ARG A 111 -2.55 10.97 -7.53
C ARG A 111 -2.86 10.43 -6.14
N GLN A 112 -1.97 9.61 -5.59
CA GLN A 112 -2.09 9.08 -4.24
C GLN A 112 -1.95 10.19 -3.19
N ALA A 113 -0.91 11.02 -3.28
CA ALA A 113 -0.71 12.17 -2.39
C ALA A 113 -1.89 13.15 -2.42
N GLU A 114 -2.38 13.49 -3.61
CA GLU A 114 -3.54 14.36 -3.79
C GLU A 114 -4.80 13.78 -3.19
N LYS A 115 -5.02 12.46 -3.32
CA LYS A 115 -6.20 11.80 -2.75
C LYS A 115 -6.27 11.92 -1.23
N VAL A 116 -5.11 11.88 -0.57
CA VAL A 116 -5.03 11.83 0.90
C VAL A 116 -4.76 13.18 1.54
N ARG A 117 -4.61 14.24 0.74
CA ARG A 117 -4.30 15.58 1.23
C ARG A 117 -5.38 16.04 2.23
N GLY A 118 -4.94 16.45 3.41
CA GLY A 118 -5.83 16.93 4.49
C GLY A 118 -6.54 15.82 5.26
N MET A 119 -6.33 14.54 4.93
CA MET A 119 -6.96 13.41 5.64
C MET A 119 -6.20 12.99 6.90
N GLY A 120 -4.98 13.49 7.11
CA GLY A 120 -4.10 13.05 8.21
C GLY A 120 -3.57 11.62 8.02
N ILE A 121 -3.54 11.11 6.78
CA ILE A 121 -3.14 9.74 6.44
C ILE A 121 -1.86 9.78 5.62
N SER A 122 -0.94 8.86 5.91
CA SER A 122 0.35 8.75 5.22
C SER A 122 0.30 7.72 4.10
N VAL A 123 1.11 7.93 3.06
CA VAL A 123 1.33 6.97 1.97
C VAL A 123 2.75 6.45 2.05
N ARG A 124 2.92 5.13 2.00
CA ARG A 124 4.22 4.45 2.04
C ARG A 124 4.37 3.49 0.87
N TRP A 125 5.42 3.68 0.09
CA TRP A 125 5.83 2.79 -0.99
C TRP A 125 6.89 1.82 -0.47
N HIS A 126 6.56 0.53 -0.50
CA HIS A 126 7.45 -0.56 -0.18
C HIS A 126 8.12 -1.07 -1.45
N VAL A 127 9.43 -0.90 -1.56
CA VAL A 127 10.20 -1.30 -2.74
C VAL A 127 11.12 -2.47 -2.39
N ALA A 128 11.07 -3.51 -3.22
CA ALA A 128 11.75 -4.78 -2.96
C ALA A 128 13.28 -4.71 -3.09
N GLU A 129 13.80 -3.79 -3.91
CA GLU A 129 15.21 -3.69 -4.24
C GLU A 129 15.81 -2.40 -3.66
N LYS A 130 16.85 -2.52 -2.84
CA LYS A 130 17.51 -1.38 -2.19
C LYS A 130 17.99 -0.30 -3.18
N SER A 131 18.60 -0.69 -4.30
CA SER A 131 19.04 0.28 -5.33
C SER A 131 17.87 1.02 -5.98
N ALA A 132 16.71 0.38 -6.11
CA ALA A 132 15.51 1.02 -6.63
C ALA A 132 14.91 2.01 -5.61
N VAL A 133 15.04 1.77 -4.30
CA VAL A 133 14.63 2.74 -3.27
C VAL A 133 15.35 4.07 -3.45
N ASP A 134 16.67 4.04 -3.59
CA ASP A 134 17.47 5.26 -3.73
C ASP A 134 17.12 6.00 -5.03
N ALA A 135 16.95 5.26 -6.13
CA ALA A 135 16.53 5.85 -7.40
C ALA A 135 15.11 6.45 -7.34
N PHE A 136 14.17 5.80 -6.65
CA PHE A 136 12.82 6.31 -6.46
C PHE A 136 12.80 7.59 -5.61
N ARG A 137 13.61 7.63 -4.54
CA ARG A 137 13.76 8.84 -3.69
C ARG A 137 14.26 10.02 -4.50
N GLU A 138 15.29 9.80 -5.31
CA GLU A 138 15.83 10.86 -6.18
C GLU A 138 14.81 11.28 -7.26
N LEU A 139 14.12 10.31 -7.88
CA LEU A 139 13.06 10.57 -8.85
C LEU A 139 11.93 11.44 -8.26
N PHE A 140 11.44 11.09 -7.07
CA PHE A 140 10.32 11.79 -6.42
C PHE A 140 10.74 13.16 -5.91
N LYS A 141 11.96 13.28 -5.37
CA LYS A 141 12.56 14.57 -5.00
C LYS A 141 12.62 15.53 -6.19
N ARG A 142 13.11 15.09 -7.34
CA ARG A 142 13.16 15.91 -8.57
C ARG A 142 11.77 16.31 -9.06
N ALA A 143 10.80 15.42 -8.91
CA ALA A 143 9.41 15.65 -9.27
C ALA A 143 8.60 16.42 -8.21
N ARG A 144 9.20 16.78 -7.07
CA ARG A 144 8.56 17.45 -5.92
C ARG A 144 7.35 16.67 -5.39
N VAL A 145 7.54 15.38 -5.17
CA VAL A 145 6.54 14.48 -4.57
C VAL A 145 7.01 14.12 -3.16
N ASP A 146 6.64 14.95 -2.18
CA ASP A 146 7.21 14.89 -0.82
C ASP A 146 6.35 14.12 0.19
N VAL A 147 5.11 13.76 -0.18
CA VAL A 147 4.12 13.16 0.74
C VAL A 147 4.23 11.63 0.83
N VAL A 148 5.05 11.02 -0.04
CA VAL A 148 5.18 9.57 -0.13
C VAL A 148 6.48 9.11 0.54
N GLU A 149 6.35 8.34 1.61
CA GLU A 149 7.49 7.67 2.25
C GLU A 149 7.94 6.50 1.38
N ILE A 150 9.24 6.36 1.12
CA ILE A 150 9.80 5.24 0.35
C ILE A 150 10.68 4.40 1.25
N VAL A 151 10.31 3.13 1.46
CA VAL A 151 11.00 2.19 2.33
C VAL A 151 11.45 0.95 1.57
N HIS A 152 12.60 0.41 1.96
CA HIS A 152 13.04 -0.90 1.50
C HIS A 152 12.30 -1.99 2.28
N THR A 153 11.70 -2.95 1.59
CA THR A 153 11.14 -4.16 2.22
C THR A 153 11.49 -5.35 1.35
N PRO A 154 12.40 -6.24 1.78
CA PRO A 154 12.79 -7.39 0.97
C PRO A 154 11.60 -8.28 0.64
N ALA A 155 11.60 -8.89 -0.54
CA ALA A 155 10.67 -9.96 -0.86
C ALA A 155 10.98 -11.20 -0.01
N LEU A 156 9.93 -11.89 0.48
CA LEU A 156 10.04 -13.16 1.20
C LEU A 156 10.34 -14.35 0.28
#